data_AF-A0A9P0DSA8-F1
#
_entry.id   AF-A0A9P0DSA8-F1
#
_cell.length_a   1.000
_cell.length_b   1.000
_cell.length_c   1.000
_cell.angle_alpha   90.00
_cell.angle_beta   90.00
_cell.angle_gamma   90.00
#
_symmetry.space_group_name_H-M   'P 1'
#
loop_
_entity.id
_entity.type
_entity.pdbx_description
1 polymer ?
#
loop_
_entity_poly.entity_id
_entity_poly.type
_entity_poly.pdbx_seq_one_letter_code
_entity_poly.pdbx_strand_id
1 'polypeptide(L)'
;MNREVKVNYPKRRTQLKESKQQGLQPPVRRNMYEIVLENFQIARRVTFLHRIIYVGEHTFPPNGDMIKQCFSSCINIVNDSNCLESLTGFLLYYNRYFVHLVEGDEDSLNAHIGILLSNEKFQKHLKVMKLIINVSHINQRFIMNWNCCSGVPSKLLSEFDENCSLEDSGRIIFNCVKKMYATVTSFVEDSYSPDTRLLGKTSLAFGRESVINRSAMMDSSFQRHSSRNMSSQSLRSGSVGGGVSNPYRSTLPEIEVLNFIINSNFTQHLSDYYSKYGVVPQRDIYKDKVWPVPSDFIPYDIFTKLYENVTELPKSKPKTNQTETTNENDHEENVTDDLLQETVEATIIDDN
;
A
#
# COMPACT_ATOMS: atom_id res chain seq x y z
N MET A 1 17.20 -9.51 -73.53
CA MET A 1 16.14 -8.55 -73.91
C MET A 1 15.20 -8.40 -72.72
N ASN A 2 15.39 -7.38 -71.89
CA ASN A 2 14.53 -7.12 -70.73
C ASN A 2 13.33 -6.28 -71.17
N ARG A 3 12.11 -6.80 -71.01
CA ARG A 3 10.87 -6.04 -71.22
C ARG A 3 10.56 -5.27 -69.94
N GLU A 4 10.70 -3.95 -69.99
CA GLU A 4 10.17 -3.07 -68.95
C GLU A 4 8.64 -3.11 -68.96
N VAL A 5 8.05 -3.58 -67.86
CA VAL A 5 6.61 -3.51 -67.64
C VAL A 5 6.29 -2.17 -66.99
N LYS A 6 5.69 -1.24 -67.75
CA LYS A 6 5.18 0.03 -67.21
C LYS A 6 3.88 -0.22 -66.45
N VAL A 7 3.95 -0.19 -65.12
CA VAL A 7 2.76 -0.23 -64.25
C VAL A 7 2.20 1.18 -64.13
N ASN A 8 0.99 1.37 -64.66
CA ASN A 8 0.29 2.66 -64.67
C ASN A 8 -0.54 2.78 -63.38
N TYR A 9 -0.09 3.56 -62.41
CA TYR A 9 -0.83 3.78 -61.16
C TYR A 9 -1.96 4.80 -61.39
N PRO A 10 -3.18 4.54 -60.91
CA PRO A 10 -4.28 5.50 -61.02
C PRO A 10 -3.94 6.80 -60.28
N LYS A 11 -4.14 7.94 -60.96
CA LYS A 11 -3.88 9.27 -60.42
C LYS A 11 -4.72 9.48 -59.15
N ARG A 12 -4.01 9.78 -58.05
CA ARG A 12 -4.56 10.10 -56.72
C ARG A 12 -5.66 11.15 -56.87
N ARG A 13 -6.90 10.82 -56.50
CA ARG A 13 -8.04 11.75 -56.50
C ARG A 13 -7.63 13.05 -55.78
N THR A 14 -7.86 14.17 -56.45
CA THR A 14 -7.69 15.52 -55.93
C THR A 14 -8.44 15.63 -54.61
N GLN A 15 -7.72 15.94 -53.52
CA GLN A 15 -8.35 16.14 -52.22
C GLN A 15 -9.36 17.27 -52.33
N LEU A 16 -10.62 16.95 -52.02
CA LEU A 16 -11.66 17.94 -51.77
C LEU A 16 -11.15 18.86 -50.67
N LYS A 17 -11.08 20.17 -50.95
CA LYS A 17 -10.77 21.17 -49.93
C LYS A 17 -11.89 21.13 -48.90
N GLU A 18 -11.62 20.48 -47.77
CA GLU A 18 -12.47 20.56 -46.60
C GLU A 18 -12.57 22.02 -46.18
N SER A 19 -13.79 22.56 -46.28
CA SER A 19 -14.14 23.85 -45.71
C SER A 19 -13.83 23.80 -44.21
N LYS A 20 -13.01 24.75 -43.74
CA LYS A 20 -12.70 24.96 -42.31
C LYS A 20 -14.00 25.27 -41.54
N GLN A 21 -14.72 24.22 -41.15
CA GLN A 21 -15.62 24.32 -40.02
C GLN A 21 -14.74 24.48 -38.78
N GLN A 22 -14.92 25.57 -38.04
CA GLN A 22 -14.41 25.70 -36.67
C GLN A 22 -15.19 24.72 -35.79
N GLY A 23 -14.87 23.44 -35.94
CA GLY A 23 -15.36 22.37 -35.09
C GLY A 23 -14.54 22.30 -33.81
N LEU A 24 -15.18 21.79 -32.75
CA LEU A 24 -14.51 21.33 -31.54
C LEU A 24 -13.22 20.59 -31.91
N GLN A 25 -12.09 21.08 -31.41
CA GLN A 25 -10.80 20.41 -31.59
C GLN A 25 -10.96 18.94 -31.18
N PRO A 26 -10.64 17.98 -32.07
CA PRO A 26 -10.71 16.58 -31.68
C PRO A 26 -9.80 16.37 -30.47
N PRO A 27 -10.23 15.61 -29.45
CA PRO A 27 -9.44 15.40 -28.26
C PRO A 27 -8.06 14.87 -28.66
N VAL A 28 -7.01 15.57 -28.25
CA VAL A 28 -5.63 15.13 -28.46
C VAL A 28 -5.51 13.76 -27.78
N ARG A 29 -5.25 12.72 -28.57
CA ARG A 29 -5.05 11.37 -28.05
C ARG A 29 -3.78 11.37 -27.21
N ARG A 30 -3.92 11.42 -25.90
CA ARG A 30 -2.82 11.19 -24.95
C ARG A 30 -2.77 9.71 -24.61
N ASN A 31 -1.57 9.15 -24.57
CA ASN A 31 -1.40 7.81 -24.02
C ASN A 31 -1.37 7.88 -22.48
N MET A 32 -1.60 6.74 -21.82
CA MET A 32 -1.61 6.69 -20.35
C MET A 32 -0.24 7.08 -19.75
N TYR A 33 0.85 6.76 -20.45
CA TYR A 33 2.20 7.08 -20.02
C TYR A 33 2.44 8.59 -19.91
N GLU A 34 2.02 9.37 -20.90
CA GLU A 34 2.08 10.84 -20.90
C GLU A 34 1.28 11.43 -19.75
N ILE A 35 0.09 10.89 -19.47
CA ILE A 35 -0.74 11.32 -18.34
C ILE A 35 -0.02 11.06 -17.01
N VAL A 36 0.62 9.89 -16.86
CA VAL A 36 1.41 9.56 -15.66
C VAL A 36 2.60 10.50 -15.51
N LEU A 37 3.35 10.77 -16.59
CA LEU A 37 4.48 11.70 -16.56
C LEU A 37 4.06 13.12 -16.20
N GLU A 38 2.97 13.61 -16.79
CA GLU A 38 2.41 14.93 -16.48
C GLU A 38 1.97 14.99 -15.01
N ASN A 39 1.33 13.93 -14.50
CA ASN A 39 0.95 13.84 -13.08
C ASN A 39 2.17 13.83 -12.15
N PHE A 40 3.24 13.12 -12.50
CA PHE A 40 4.50 13.15 -11.74
C PHE A 40 5.14 14.52 -11.76
N GLN A 41 5.13 15.20 -12.92
CA GLN A 41 5.64 16.56 -13.04
C GLN A 41 4.83 17.55 -12.18
N ILE A 42 3.49 17.47 -12.23
CA ILE A 42 2.58 18.27 -11.40
C ILE A 42 2.81 18.00 -9.91
N ALA A 43 2.96 16.73 -9.54
CA ALA A 43 3.22 16.32 -8.16
C ALA A 43 4.67 16.55 -7.70
N ARG A 44 5.56 17.02 -8.61
CA ARG A 44 7.01 17.19 -8.40
C ARG A 44 7.69 15.90 -7.93
N ARG A 45 7.39 14.78 -8.58
CA ARG A 45 7.93 13.44 -8.28
C ARG A 45 8.59 12.81 -9.48
N VAL A 46 9.44 11.83 -9.20
CA VAL A 46 10.11 11.03 -10.24
C VAL A 46 9.43 9.68 -10.45
N THR A 47 8.86 9.11 -9.39
CA THR A 47 8.24 7.77 -9.42
C THR A 47 7.04 7.69 -8.48
N PHE A 48 6.39 6.52 -8.47
CA PHE A 48 5.31 6.23 -7.54
C PHE A 48 5.83 6.15 -6.10
N LEU A 49 5.01 6.63 -5.18
CA LEU A 49 5.27 6.52 -3.74
C LEU A 49 4.39 5.45 -3.14
N HIS A 50 4.89 4.81 -2.11
CA HIS A 50 4.22 3.78 -1.34
C HIS A 50 4.31 4.13 0.15
N ARG A 51 3.40 3.62 0.95
CA ARG A 51 3.39 3.77 2.40
C ARG A 51 3.27 2.42 3.06
N ILE A 52 4.21 2.13 3.96
CA ILE A 52 4.14 0.97 4.82
C ILE A 52 3.99 1.42 6.27
N ILE A 53 3.16 0.69 7.01
CA ILE A 53 3.04 0.81 8.46
C ILE A 53 3.27 -0.57 9.04
N TYR A 54 4.23 -0.68 9.95
CA TYR A 54 4.53 -1.91 10.66
C TYR A 54 4.77 -1.64 12.13
N VAL A 55 4.56 -2.68 12.93
CA VAL A 55 4.83 -2.67 14.36
C VAL A 55 5.89 -3.68 14.71
N GLY A 56 6.57 -3.46 15.82
CA GLY A 56 7.46 -4.48 16.35
C GLY A 56 7.73 -4.35 17.83
N GLU A 57 8.27 -5.43 18.38
CA GLU A 57 8.80 -5.49 19.73
C GLU A 57 10.32 -5.22 19.71
N HIS A 58 10.83 -4.56 20.74
CA HIS A 58 12.25 -4.35 20.91
C HIS A 58 12.74 -4.49 22.35
N THR A 59 14.04 -4.69 22.51
CA THR A 59 14.75 -4.76 23.80
C THR A 59 15.79 -3.65 23.99
N PHE A 60 15.72 -2.59 23.19
CA PHE A 60 16.55 -1.41 23.40
C PHE A 60 16.38 -0.83 24.82
N PRO A 61 17.47 -0.32 25.44
CA PRO A 61 17.38 0.31 26.76
C PRO A 61 16.41 1.51 26.75
N PRO A 62 15.49 1.63 27.74
CA PRO A 62 14.44 2.64 27.74
C PRO A 62 14.95 4.08 27.89
N ASN A 63 16.14 4.26 28.47
CA ASN A 63 16.76 5.57 28.70
C ASN A 63 17.67 6.02 27.53
N GLY A 64 17.81 5.19 26.50
CA GLY A 64 18.70 5.43 25.39
C GLY A 64 17.97 5.90 24.13
N ASP A 65 18.57 6.84 23.41
CA ASP A 65 18.13 7.24 22.07
C ASP A 65 18.48 6.17 21.01
N MET A 66 18.81 4.94 21.42
CA MET A 66 19.35 3.88 20.56
C MET A 66 18.34 3.42 19.50
N ILE A 67 17.06 3.28 19.86
CA ILE A 67 16.02 2.94 18.88
C ILE A 67 15.87 4.03 17.82
N LYS A 68 15.87 5.30 18.25
CA LYS A 68 15.84 6.45 17.33
C LYS A 68 17.07 6.43 16.41
N GLN A 69 18.26 6.22 16.96
CA GLN A 69 19.50 6.14 16.18
C GLN A 69 19.49 4.96 15.21
N CYS A 70 18.97 3.81 15.62
CA CYS A 70 18.81 2.62 14.78
C CYS A 70 17.99 2.95 13.52
N PHE A 71 16.76 3.42 13.69
CA PHE A 71 15.89 3.73 12.55
C PHE A 71 16.37 4.95 11.76
N SER A 72 16.84 6.01 12.43
CA SER A 72 17.38 7.19 11.75
C SER A 72 18.61 6.85 10.91
N SER A 73 19.51 5.99 11.41
CA SER A 73 20.65 5.51 10.65
C SER A 73 20.21 4.70 9.43
N CYS A 74 19.21 3.82 9.56
CA CYS A 74 18.70 3.06 8.41
C CYS A 74 18.13 3.99 7.33
N ILE A 75 17.29 4.95 7.74
CA ILE A 75 16.70 5.95 6.84
C ILE A 75 17.78 6.78 6.15
N ASN A 76 18.79 7.23 6.89
CA ASN A 76 19.89 8.01 6.33
C ASN A 76 20.75 7.18 5.37
N ILE A 77 21.03 5.91 5.66
CA ILE A 77 21.78 5.03 4.75
C ILE A 77 21.06 4.90 3.40
N VAL A 78 19.73 4.71 3.42
CA VAL A 78 18.95 4.63 2.18
C VAL A 78 18.90 5.97 1.46
N ASN A 79 18.62 7.06 2.19
CA ASN A 79 18.53 8.40 1.59
C ASN A 79 19.85 8.92 1.04
N ASP A 80 20.97 8.46 1.59
CA ASP A 80 22.32 8.82 1.13
C ASP A 80 22.79 7.90 -0.01
N SER A 81 22.09 6.80 -0.24
CA SER A 81 22.24 5.99 -1.45
C SER A 81 21.54 6.67 -2.64
N ASN A 82 21.72 6.14 -3.86
CA ASN A 82 21.11 6.71 -5.07
C ASN A 82 19.59 6.41 -5.13
N CYS A 83 18.80 7.01 -4.23
CA CYS A 83 17.35 6.90 -4.20
C CYS A 83 16.71 7.92 -5.15
N LEU A 84 15.66 7.49 -5.87
CA LEU A 84 14.87 8.40 -6.71
C LEU A 84 14.01 9.34 -5.86
N GLU A 85 13.47 8.81 -4.76
CA GLU A 85 12.61 9.51 -3.82
C GLU A 85 13.11 9.23 -2.40
N SER A 86 13.37 10.26 -1.61
CA SER A 86 13.84 10.05 -0.24
C SER A 86 12.78 9.37 0.63
N LEU A 87 13.22 8.56 1.57
CA LEU A 87 12.39 8.01 2.63
C LEU A 87 12.00 9.11 3.61
N THR A 88 10.70 9.21 3.83
CA THR A 88 10.08 10.04 4.87
C THR A 88 9.26 9.15 5.79
N GLY A 89 8.80 9.67 6.93
CA GLY A 89 8.01 8.85 7.83
C GLY A 89 7.95 9.33 9.26
N PHE A 90 7.41 8.47 10.10
CA PHE A 90 7.24 8.74 11.51
C PHE A 90 7.44 7.48 12.34
N LEU A 91 8.39 7.53 13.27
CA LEU A 91 8.62 6.49 14.26
C LEU A 91 7.99 6.86 15.60
N LEU A 92 6.98 6.10 16.01
CA LEU A 92 6.44 6.15 17.36
C LEU A 92 7.03 4.98 18.16
N TYR A 93 7.65 5.26 19.29
CA TYR A 93 8.25 4.21 20.12
C TYR A 93 7.94 4.34 21.61
N TYR A 94 7.88 3.18 22.26
CA TYR A 94 7.61 2.97 23.67
C TYR A 94 8.79 2.21 24.31
N ASN A 95 8.64 1.73 25.54
CA ASN A 95 9.71 0.98 26.20
C ASN A 95 9.99 -0.39 25.56
N ARG A 96 8.98 -1.05 24.99
CA ARG A 96 9.08 -2.40 24.42
C ARG A 96 8.53 -2.53 23.01
N TYR A 97 7.83 -1.52 22.52
CA TYR A 97 7.09 -1.59 21.26
C TYR A 97 7.34 -0.35 20.43
N PHE A 98 7.21 -0.47 19.12
CA PHE A 98 7.22 0.66 18.22
C PHE A 98 6.20 0.47 17.09
N VAL A 99 5.77 1.60 16.52
CA VAL A 99 4.99 1.70 15.29
C VAL A 99 5.79 2.58 14.34
N HIS A 100 6.10 2.08 13.15
CA HIS A 100 6.86 2.83 12.17
C HIS A 100 6.05 2.99 10.88
N LEU A 101 5.79 4.24 10.51
CA LEU A 101 5.23 4.65 9.23
C LEU A 101 6.39 5.11 8.35
N VAL A 102 6.55 4.52 7.17
CA VAL A 102 7.58 4.91 6.21
C VAL A 102 6.96 5.10 4.83
N GLU A 103 7.38 6.15 4.14
CA GLU A 103 6.94 6.51 2.80
C GLU A 103 8.14 6.69 1.87
N GLY A 104 8.07 6.15 0.67
CA GLY A 104 9.15 6.22 -0.32
C GLY A 104 8.78 5.50 -1.61
N ASP A 105 9.71 5.46 -2.56
CA ASP A 105 9.60 4.54 -3.68
C ASP A 105 9.80 3.08 -3.22
N GLU A 106 9.36 2.14 -4.05
CA GLU A 106 9.39 0.71 -3.74
C GLU A 106 10.80 0.19 -3.43
N ASP A 107 11.79 0.59 -4.24
CA ASP A 107 13.19 0.15 -4.07
C ASP A 107 13.77 0.68 -2.75
N SER A 108 13.55 1.96 -2.44
CA SER A 108 14.00 2.56 -1.18
C SER A 108 13.35 1.91 0.04
N LEU A 109 12.06 1.58 -0.02
CA LEU A 109 11.37 0.89 1.08
C LEU A 109 11.90 -0.53 1.29
N ASN A 110 12.12 -1.26 0.19
CA ASN A 110 12.71 -2.60 0.23
C ASN A 110 14.14 -2.54 0.78
N ALA A 111 14.96 -1.59 0.35
CA ALA A 111 16.31 -1.37 0.88
C ALA A 111 16.28 -1.08 2.38
N HIS A 112 15.37 -0.23 2.85
CA HIS A 112 15.17 0.05 4.28
C HIS A 112 14.86 -1.20 5.09
N ILE A 113 13.89 -2.00 4.64
CA ILE A 113 13.53 -3.25 5.33
C ILE A 113 14.71 -4.23 5.29
N GLY A 114 15.40 -4.35 4.16
CA GLY A 114 16.57 -5.20 4.00
C GLY A 114 17.71 -4.84 4.97
N ILE A 115 18.02 -3.55 5.12
CA ILE A 115 19.03 -3.06 6.09
C ILE A 115 18.59 -3.35 7.51
N LEU A 116 17.32 -3.09 7.84
CA LEU A 116 16.76 -3.34 9.17
C LEU A 116 16.87 -4.82 9.56
N LEU A 117 16.56 -5.71 8.61
CA LEU A 117 16.61 -7.15 8.80
C LEU A 117 18.02 -7.74 8.74
N SER A 118 18.96 -7.14 8.00
CA SER A 118 20.31 -7.71 7.81
C SER A 118 21.33 -7.21 8.85
N ASN A 119 21.05 -6.09 9.51
CA ASN A 119 22.01 -5.50 10.44
C ASN A 119 22.05 -6.25 11.78
N GLU A 120 23.11 -7.02 12.00
CA GLU A 120 23.31 -7.82 13.23
C GLU A 120 23.24 -7.01 14.53
N LYS A 121 23.65 -5.74 14.51
CA LYS A 121 23.59 -4.87 15.70
C LYS A 121 22.15 -4.58 16.09
N PHE A 122 21.28 -4.41 15.11
CA PHE A 122 19.88 -4.06 15.31
C PHE A 122 19.01 -5.30 15.53
N GLN A 123 19.29 -6.39 14.81
CA GLN A 123 18.58 -7.67 14.97
C GLN A 123 18.58 -8.19 16.41
N LYS A 124 19.68 -8.01 17.17
CA LYS A 124 19.73 -8.44 18.58
C LYS A 124 18.68 -7.76 19.46
N HIS A 125 18.26 -6.57 19.07
CA HIS A 125 17.30 -5.75 19.81
C HIS A 125 15.91 -5.74 19.20
N LEU A 126 15.78 -5.98 17.89
CA LEU A 126 14.51 -6.07 17.19
C LEU A 126 14.03 -7.52 17.21
N LYS A 127 12.85 -7.76 17.79
CA LYS A 127 12.25 -9.09 17.86
C LYS A 127 11.26 -9.28 16.72
N VAL A 128 10.00 -9.54 17.06
CA VAL A 128 8.92 -9.75 16.10
C VAL A 128 8.53 -8.42 15.50
N MET A 129 8.48 -8.37 14.17
CA MET A 129 7.93 -7.25 13.41
C MET A 129 6.81 -7.74 12.49
N LYS A 130 5.67 -7.05 12.54
CA LYS A 130 4.46 -7.37 11.78
C LYS A 130 4.06 -6.20 10.90
N LEU A 131 3.77 -6.48 9.63
CA LEU A 131 3.21 -5.51 8.70
C LEU A 131 1.72 -5.32 9.02
N ILE A 132 1.29 -4.06 9.16
CA ILE A 132 -0.10 -3.69 9.37
C ILE A 132 -0.75 -3.28 8.05
N ILE A 133 -0.12 -2.34 7.34
CA ILE A 133 -0.65 -1.77 6.11
C ILE A 133 0.49 -1.62 5.10
N ASN A 134 0.18 -1.95 3.85
CA ASN A 134 0.94 -1.54 2.68
C ASN A 134 -0.04 -0.84 1.71
N VAL A 135 0.18 0.45 1.46
CA VAL A 135 -0.57 1.23 0.46
C VAL A 135 0.36 1.58 -0.68
N SER A 136 0.06 1.05 -1.87
CA SER A 136 0.81 1.38 -3.08
C SER A 136 0.27 2.60 -3.80
N HIS A 137 1.13 3.31 -4.51
CA HIS A 137 0.79 4.47 -5.34
C HIS A 137 0.03 5.58 -4.58
N ILE A 138 0.54 5.97 -3.41
CA ILE A 138 -0.06 7.04 -2.62
C ILE A 138 -0.02 8.38 -3.37
N ASN A 139 -1.14 9.11 -3.34
CA ASN A 139 -1.25 10.41 -4.01
C ASN A 139 -0.32 11.45 -3.40
N GLN A 140 -0.08 11.40 -2.09
CA GLN A 140 0.83 12.33 -1.40
C GLN A 140 1.43 11.75 -0.13
N ARG A 141 2.65 12.21 0.17
CA ARG A 141 3.31 11.98 1.46
C ARG A 141 2.45 12.56 2.56
N PHE A 142 2.36 11.83 3.66
CA PHE A 142 1.71 12.29 4.86
C PHE A 142 2.64 13.18 5.69
N ILE A 143 3.95 12.91 5.64
CA ILE A 143 4.96 13.72 6.31
C ILE A 143 6.18 13.91 5.40
N MET A 144 6.69 15.14 5.32
CA MET A 144 7.77 15.52 4.40
C MET A 144 9.17 15.18 4.90
N ASN A 145 9.32 15.01 6.22
CA ASN A 145 10.58 14.67 6.86
C ASN A 145 10.39 13.41 7.69
N TRP A 146 11.44 12.61 7.85
CA TRP A 146 11.41 11.54 8.83
C TRP A 146 11.51 12.13 10.25
N ASN A 147 10.55 11.78 11.11
CA ASN A 147 10.49 12.26 12.50
C ASN A 147 10.25 11.09 13.46
N CYS A 148 10.42 11.33 14.75
CA CYS A 148 10.11 10.35 15.77
C CYS A 148 9.51 10.99 17.02
N CYS A 149 8.67 10.26 17.73
CA CYS A 149 8.21 10.64 19.06
C CYS A 149 8.13 9.43 20.00
N SER A 150 8.14 9.72 21.30
CA SER A 150 7.85 8.77 22.36
C SER A 150 6.80 9.33 23.31
N GLY A 151 6.12 8.44 24.02
CA GLY A 151 5.11 8.83 24.97
C GLY A 151 4.65 7.67 25.84
N VAL A 152 3.77 7.97 26.79
CA VAL A 152 3.11 6.97 27.64
C VAL A 152 1.65 6.92 27.20
N PRO A 153 1.21 5.83 26.55
CA PRO A 153 -0.17 5.71 26.07
C PRO A 153 -1.12 5.46 27.23
N SER A 154 -2.42 5.61 26.97
CA SER A 154 -3.45 5.15 27.90
C SER A 154 -3.38 3.63 28.03
N LYS A 155 -3.64 3.12 29.24
CA LYS A 155 -3.70 1.69 29.51
C LYS A 155 -5.12 1.20 29.23
N LEU A 156 -5.27 0.17 28.42
CA LEU A 156 -6.58 -0.46 28.24
C LEU A 156 -6.91 -1.33 29.47
N LEU A 157 -8.16 -1.27 29.93
CA LEU A 157 -8.62 -2.08 31.07
C LEU A 157 -9.07 -3.49 30.63
N SER A 158 -9.51 -3.62 29.37
CA SER A 158 -9.93 -4.88 28.78
C SER A 158 -8.76 -5.58 28.12
N GLU A 159 -8.63 -6.88 28.37
CA GLU A 159 -7.74 -7.75 27.60
C GLU A 159 -8.40 -8.15 26.28
N PHE A 160 -7.58 -8.43 25.27
CA PHE A 160 -8.07 -8.93 23.98
C PHE A 160 -8.12 -10.45 24.02
N ASP A 161 -9.18 -11.03 23.46
CA ASP A 161 -9.26 -12.47 23.26
C ASP A 161 -8.25 -12.92 22.20
N GLU A 162 -7.51 -13.99 22.46
CA GLU A 162 -6.56 -14.58 21.50
C GLU A 162 -7.31 -15.26 20.34
N ASN A 163 -8.55 -15.71 20.56
CA ASN A 163 -9.40 -16.36 19.55
C ASN A 163 -10.36 -15.38 18.86
N CYS A 164 -10.01 -14.10 18.88
CA CYS A 164 -10.81 -13.03 18.28
C CYS A 164 -11.10 -13.26 16.80
N SER A 165 -12.30 -12.88 16.34
CA SER A 165 -12.69 -12.99 14.93
C SER A 165 -11.78 -12.15 14.03
N LEU A 166 -11.73 -12.49 12.73
CA LEU A 166 -10.99 -11.69 11.75
C LEU A 166 -11.49 -10.24 11.69
N GLU A 167 -12.81 -10.04 11.78
CA GLU A 167 -13.43 -8.72 11.72
C GLU A 167 -13.04 -7.84 12.92
N ASP A 168 -13.06 -8.41 14.12
CA ASP A 168 -12.69 -7.70 15.34
C ASP A 168 -11.19 -7.41 15.38
N SER A 169 -10.36 -8.37 14.95
CA SER A 169 -8.92 -8.16 14.74
C SER A 169 -8.67 -6.99 13.77
N GLY A 170 -9.42 -6.95 12.66
CA GLY A 170 -9.38 -5.86 11.69
C GLY A 170 -9.77 -4.50 12.30
N ARG A 171 -10.81 -4.45 13.14
CA ARG A 171 -11.21 -3.23 13.87
C ARG A 171 -10.13 -2.74 14.83
N ILE A 172 -9.48 -3.65 15.56
CA ILE A 172 -8.38 -3.33 16.48
C ILE A 172 -7.20 -2.73 15.71
N ILE A 173 -6.78 -3.39 14.62
CA ILE A 173 -5.71 -2.91 13.75
C ILE A 173 -6.06 -1.53 13.15
N PHE A 174 -7.28 -1.37 12.65
CA PHE A 174 -7.74 -0.09 12.10
C PHE A 174 -7.72 1.03 13.14
N ASN A 175 -8.13 0.76 14.38
CA ASN A 175 -8.07 1.73 15.47
C ASN A 175 -6.61 2.13 15.79
N CYS A 176 -5.68 1.18 15.79
CA CYS A 176 -4.25 1.46 15.95
C CYS A 176 -3.75 2.42 14.85
N VAL A 177 -4.09 2.13 13.61
CA VAL A 177 -3.69 2.95 12.44
C VAL A 177 -4.31 4.35 12.53
N LYS A 178 -5.61 4.44 12.83
CA LYS A 178 -6.31 5.72 13.00
C LYS A 178 -5.65 6.59 14.06
N LYS A 179 -5.28 5.98 15.19
CA LYS A 179 -4.55 6.64 16.27
C LYS A 179 -3.16 7.11 15.85
N MET A 180 -2.41 6.27 15.13
CA MET A 180 -1.12 6.65 14.56
C MET A 180 -1.24 7.89 13.65
N TYR A 181 -2.20 7.91 12.73
CA TYR A 181 -2.44 9.10 11.89
C TYR A 181 -2.81 10.33 12.74
N ALA A 182 -3.68 10.18 13.74
CA ALA A 182 -4.05 11.28 14.64
C ALA A 182 -2.83 11.84 15.41
N THR A 183 -1.96 10.97 15.94
CA THR A 183 -0.73 11.39 16.62
C THR A 183 0.19 12.17 15.69
N VAL A 184 0.42 11.69 14.48
CA VAL A 184 1.27 12.38 13.50
C VAL A 184 0.66 13.72 13.11
N THR A 185 -0.65 13.81 12.88
CA THR A 185 -1.32 15.09 12.60
C THR A 185 -1.10 16.09 13.72
N SER A 186 -1.34 15.70 14.97
CA SER A 186 -1.10 16.58 16.12
C SER A 186 0.38 17.01 16.23
N PHE A 187 1.31 16.08 15.98
CA PHE A 187 2.75 16.38 15.99
C PHE A 187 3.15 17.38 14.90
N VAL A 188 2.58 17.22 13.70
CA VAL A 188 2.81 18.11 12.56
C VAL A 188 2.24 19.49 12.85
N GLU A 189 1.01 19.59 13.34
CA GLU A 189 0.38 20.87 13.73
C GLU A 189 1.23 21.63 14.76
N ASP A 190 1.73 20.92 15.77
CA ASP A 190 2.59 21.49 16.81
C ASP A 190 3.96 21.94 16.29
N SER A 191 4.45 21.37 15.18
CA SER A 191 5.71 21.75 14.55
C SER A 191 5.59 23.02 13.70
N TYR A 192 4.42 23.31 13.16
CA TYR A 192 4.18 24.45 12.27
C TYR A 192 3.45 25.65 12.94
N SER A 193 2.88 25.48 14.14
CA SER A 193 2.23 26.57 14.89
C SER A 193 2.65 26.60 16.36
N PRO A 194 3.88 27.06 16.67
CA PRO A 194 4.37 27.12 18.05
C PRO A 194 3.62 28.15 18.93
N ASP A 195 2.97 29.16 18.34
CA ASP A 195 2.46 30.34 19.06
C ASP A 195 1.10 30.16 19.78
N THR A 196 0.38 29.06 19.56
CA THR A 196 -0.96 28.87 20.17
C THR A 196 -0.96 28.23 21.55
N ARG A 197 0.20 27.85 22.11
CA ARG A 197 0.29 27.17 23.42
C ARG A 197 0.25 28.10 24.65
N LEU A 198 0.25 29.42 24.45
CA LEU A 198 0.19 30.40 25.55
C LEU A 198 -1.23 30.80 25.98
N LEU A 199 -2.29 30.40 25.26
CA LEU A 199 -3.67 30.56 25.73
C LEU A 199 -4.28 29.19 26.02
N GLY A 200 -4.46 28.91 27.31
CA GLY A 200 -5.03 27.68 27.83
C GLY A 200 -6.36 27.33 27.16
N LYS A 201 -6.45 26.09 26.67
CA LYS A 201 -7.69 25.49 26.19
C LYS A 201 -8.55 25.13 27.41
N THR A 202 -9.39 26.07 27.84
CA THR A 202 -10.64 25.73 28.52
C THR A 202 -11.64 25.17 27.50
N SER A 203 -12.44 24.22 27.96
CA SER A 203 -13.42 23.37 27.28
C SER A 203 -14.26 24.00 26.17
N LEU A 204 -14.59 23.21 25.13
CA LEU A 204 -15.94 22.64 24.94
C LEU A 204 -15.99 21.69 23.73
N ALA A 205 -16.89 20.71 23.85
CA ALA A 205 -17.11 19.60 22.94
C ALA A 205 -18.04 19.95 21.75
N PHE A 206 -18.09 19.00 20.82
CA PHE A 206 -19.11 18.77 19.78
C PHE A 206 -19.10 19.61 18.49
N GLY A 207 -18.95 18.87 17.39
CA GLY A 207 -19.66 19.10 16.13
C GLY A 207 -18.94 19.98 15.12
N ARG A 208 -18.27 19.35 14.15
CA ARG A 208 -18.35 19.79 12.74
C ARG A 208 -17.75 18.76 11.79
N GLU A 209 -18.62 18.21 10.95
CA GLU A 209 -18.26 17.82 9.59
C GLU A 209 -17.61 19.03 8.91
N SER A 210 -16.42 18.85 8.34
CA SER A 210 -15.89 19.76 7.34
C SER A 210 -15.13 18.98 6.28
N VAL A 211 -15.86 18.77 5.19
CA VAL A 211 -15.42 18.66 3.79
C VAL A 211 -13.97 19.10 3.59
N ILE A 212 -13.10 18.16 3.24
CA ILE A 212 -11.75 18.44 2.73
C ILE A 212 -11.89 18.88 1.28
N ASN A 213 -12.08 20.18 1.08
CA ASN A 213 -11.67 20.87 -0.13
C ASN A 213 -10.47 21.74 0.25
N ARG A 214 -9.26 21.27 -0.06
CA ARG A 214 -8.07 22.12 -0.17
C ARG A 214 -7.43 21.88 -1.53
N SER A 215 -7.94 22.62 -2.51
CA SER A 215 -7.19 22.93 -3.72
C SER A 215 -6.43 24.23 -3.50
N ALA A 216 -5.20 24.26 -4.02
CA ALA A 216 -4.36 25.42 -4.32
C ALA A 216 -3.94 26.32 -3.15
N MET A 217 -2.70 26.15 -2.69
CA MET A 217 -1.70 27.23 -2.58
C MET A 217 -0.34 26.61 -2.27
N MET A 218 0.55 26.57 -3.26
CA MET A 218 2.00 26.79 -3.11
C MET A 218 2.61 26.89 -4.51
N ASP A 219 2.55 28.10 -5.07
CA ASP A 219 3.55 28.56 -6.00
C ASP A 219 4.67 29.21 -5.18
N SER A 220 5.80 28.53 -5.10
CA SER A 220 7.08 29.12 -4.77
C SER A 220 8.15 28.37 -5.55
N SER A 221 8.69 29.09 -6.52
CA SER A 221 10.07 28.96 -6.95
C SER A 221 10.97 29.07 -5.70
N PHE A 222 11.92 28.15 -5.52
CA PHE A 222 13.28 28.40 -5.03
C PHE A 222 14.05 27.08 -4.79
N GLN A 223 15.22 27.01 -5.42
CA GLN A 223 16.46 26.31 -5.06
C GLN A 223 16.42 24.86 -4.53
N ARG A 224 17.00 23.98 -5.36
CA ARG A 224 17.66 22.74 -4.94
C ARG A 224 18.80 23.06 -3.96
N HIS A 225 18.50 23.07 -2.67
CA HIS A 225 19.47 22.73 -1.63
C HIS A 225 18.73 21.92 -0.57
N SER A 226 19.01 20.61 -0.52
CA SER A 226 18.63 19.72 0.58
C SER A 226 19.32 20.18 1.87
N SER A 227 18.73 21.14 2.57
CA SER A 227 19.05 21.41 3.97
C SER A 227 18.32 20.37 4.82
N ARG A 228 19.10 19.38 5.26
CA ARG A 228 18.73 18.30 6.18
C ARG A 228 18.35 18.87 7.55
N ASN A 229 17.10 19.29 7.72
CA ASN A 229 16.55 19.60 9.03
C ASN A 229 15.82 18.36 9.58
N MET A 230 16.58 17.48 10.25
CA MET A 230 16.03 16.46 11.15
C MET A 230 15.50 17.18 12.40
N SER A 231 14.24 17.62 12.37
CA SER A 231 13.58 18.19 13.55
C SER A 231 13.28 17.11 14.58
N SER A 232 14.22 16.82 15.46
CA SER A 232 13.98 15.88 16.56
C SER A 232 13.40 16.59 17.78
N GLN A 233 12.07 16.56 17.93
CA GLN A 233 11.44 16.90 19.21
C GLN A 233 11.46 15.67 20.12
N SER A 234 12.52 15.56 20.93
CA SER A 234 12.55 14.61 22.04
C SER A 234 11.83 15.24 23.22
N LEU A 235 10.54 14.92 23.41
CA LEU A 235 9.81 15.27 24.63
C LEU A 235 10.29 14.38 25.78
N ARG A 236 11.46 14.69 26.35
CA ARG A 236 11.89 14.12 27.63
C ARG A 236 11.04 14.74 28.74
N SER A 237 9.93 14.10 29.09
CA SER A 237 9.32 14.30 30.42
C SER A 237 10.10 13.44 31.42
N GLY A 238 11.28 13.91 31.77
CA GLY A 238 12.04 13.43 32.91
C GLY A 238 11.86 14.42 34.04
N SER A 239 10.76 14.31 34.80
CA SER A 239 10.72 14.84 36.16
C SER A 239 9.69 14.09 36.98
N VAL A 240 10.17 13.41 38.01
CA VAL A 240 9.37 12.90 39.12
C VAL A 240 8.81 14.13 39.84
N GLY A 241 7.53 14.42 39.66
CA GLY A 241 6.84 15.54 40.29
C GLY A 241 6.55 16.70 39.33
N GLY A 242 5.31 16.76 38.83
CA GLY A 242 4.82 17.84 37.97
C GLY A 242 4.16 17.30 36.70
N GLY A 243 2.85 17.07 36.76
CA GLY A 243 2.04 16.56 35.65
C GLY A 243 1.94 17.55 34.49
N VAL A 244 2.95 17.58 33.63
CA VAL A 244 2.78 18.10 32.27
C VAL A 244 2.19 16.96 31.45
N SER A 245 0.87 17.01 31.23
CA SER A 245 0.17 16.03 30.41
C SER A 245 0.81 15.96 29.03
N ASN A 246 1.25 14.77 28.61
CA ASN A 246 1.71 14.57 27.23
C ASN A 246 0.54 14.93 26.30
N PRO A 247 0.65 15.94 25.43
CA PRO A 247 -0.46 16.44 24.62
C PRO A 247 -1.00 15.37 23.67
N TYR A 248 -0.18 14.37 23.35
CA TYR A 248 -0.53 13.29 22.43
C TYR A 248 -1.14 12.07 23.13
N ARG A 249 -1.24 12.05 24.47
CA ARG A 249 -1.63 10.86 25.24
C ARG A 249 -2.96 10.23 24.79
N SER A 250 -3.93 11.04 24.37
CA SER A 250 -5.23 10.57 23.89
C SER A 250 -5.18 9.94 22.50
N THR A 251 -4.21 10.31 21.68
CA THR A 251 -4.06 9.81 20.30
C THR A 251 -3.09 8.65 20.19
N LEU A 252 -2.23 8.42 21.20
CA LEU A 252 -1.30 7.30 21.20
C LEU A 252 -2.03 5.94 21.19
N PRO A 253 -1.63 5.00 20.31
CA PRO A 253 -2.03 3.60 20.39
C PRO A 253 -1.66 2.97 21.74
N GLU A 254 -2.60 2.25 22.34
CA GLU A 254 -2.42 1.51 23.58
C GLU A 254 -1.40 0.38 23.43
N ILE A 255 -0.67 0.08 24.52
CA ILE A 255 0.33 -1.01 24.52
C ILE A 255 -0.35 -2.36 24.33
N GLU A 256 -1.52 -2.55 24.92
CA GLU A 256 -2.30 -3.78 24.81
C GLU A 256 -2.68 -4.07 23.34
N VAL A 257 -3.01 -3.03 22.57
CA VAL A 257 -3.32 -3.13 21.15
C VAL A 257 -2.09 -3.57 20.36
N LEU A 258 -0.92 -3.00 20.64
CA LEU A 258 0.32 -3.39 19.97
C LEU A 258 0.72 -4.83 20.29
N ASN A 259 0.56 -5.25 21.55
CA ASN A 259 0.79 -6.62 21.96
C ASN A 259 -0.12 -7.60 21.22
N PHE A 260 -1.42 -7.27 21.10
CA PHE A 260 -2.37 -8.06 20.32
C PHE A 260 -1.95 -8.18 18.85
N ILE A 261 -1.57 -7.06 18.19
CA ILE A 261 -1.18 -7.07 16.78
C ILE A 261 0.07 -7.93 16.54
N ILE A 262 1.04 -7.91 17.47
CA ILE A 262 2.27 -8.69 17.38
C ILE A 262 2.01 -10.18 17.52
N ASN A 263 1.12 -10.57 18.43
CA ASN A 263 0.77 -11.97 18.68
C ASN A 263 -0.30 -12.51 17.71
N SER A 264 -0.99 -11.63 16.98
CA SER A 264 -2.04 -12.02 16.04
C SER A 264 -1.50 -12.82 14.85
N ASN A 265 -2.24 -13.86 14.48
CA ASN A 265 -1.99 -14.66 13.29
C ASN A 265 -2.49 -14.00 11.99
N PHE A 266 -3.31 -12.95 12.10
CA PHE A 266 -3.87 -12.25 10.93
C PHE A 266 -2.91 -11.25 10.30
N THR A 267 -1.79 -10.94 10.95
CA THR A 267 -0.77 -10.02 10.44
C THR A 267 0.44 -10.76 9.89
N GLN A 268 0.92 -10.32 8.74
CA GLN A 268 2.09 -10.91 8.09
C GLN A 268 3.37 -10.44 8.79
N HIS A 269 4.36 -11.33 8.94
CA HIS A 269 5.69 -10.93 9.39
C HIS A 269 6.39 -10.04 8.36
N LEU A 270 7.13 -9.05 8.85
CA LEU A 270 7.85 -8.12 7.97
C LEU A 270 8.94 -8.83 7.14
N SER A 271 9.57 -9.87 7.69
CA SER A 271 10.53 -10.74 6.99
C SER A 271 9.90 -11.46 5.80
N ASP A 272 8.67 -11.97 5.97
CA ASP A 272 7.96 -12.69 4.92
C ASP A 272 7.51 -11.74 3.82
N TYR A 273 7.12 -10.52 4.20
CA TYR A 273 6.84 -9.45 3.25
C TYR A 273 8.09 -9.13 2.42
N TYR A 274 9.23 -8.91 3.08
CA TYR A 274 10.50 -8.64 2.40
C TYR A 274 10.94 -9.80 1.48
N SER A 275 10.75 -11.05 1.90
CA SER A 275 11.10 -12.21 1.08
C SER A 275 10.24 -12.33 -0.19
N LYS A 276 8.98 -11.90 -0.12
CA LYS A 276 8.04 -11.95 -1.26
C LYS A 276 8.21 -10.79 -2.25
N TYR A 277 8.46 -9.58 -1.74
CA TYR A 277 8.43 -8.35 -2.54
C TYR A 277 9.77 -7.63 -2.63
N GLY A 278 10.70 -7.90 -1.70
CA GLY A 278 12.01 -7.27 -1.66
C GLY A 278 13.03 -7.87 -2.62
N VAL A 279 12.79 -9.07 -3.13
CA VAL A 279 13.63 -9.70 -4.17
C VAL A 279 12.79 -9.79 -5.43
N VAL A 280 13.10 -8.93 -6.41
CA VAL A 280 12.51 -9.04 -7.75
C VAL A 280 12.98 -10.38 -8.32
N PRO A 281 12.09 -11.37 -8.54
CA PRO A 281 12.50 -12.63 -9.10
C PRO A 281 12.99 -12.35 -10.52
N GLN A 282 14.26 -12.65 -10.80
CA GLN A 282 14.72 -12.73 -12.17
C GLN A 282 13.97 -13.89 -12.81
N ARG A 283 12.91 -13.56 -13.55
CA ARG A 283 12.18 -14.56 -14.31
C ARG A 283 13.12 -15.06 -15.38
N ASP A 284 13.46 -16.34 -15.28
CA ASP A 284 14.21 -17.04 -16.29
C ASP A 284 13.29 -17.34 -17.48
N ILE A 285 12.93 -16.29 -18.22
CA ILE A 285 12.06 -16.43 -19.38
C ILE A 285 12.93 -16.98 -20.50
N TYR A 286 12.57 -18.16 -21.02
CA TYR A 286 13.25 -18.80 -22.15
C TYR A 286 13.52 -17.83 -23.32
N LYS A 287 12.60 -16.89 -23.56
CA LYS A 287 12.70 -15.85 -24.60
C LYS A 287 13.90 -14.91 -24.41
N ASP A 288 14.35 -14.70 -23.17
CA ASP A 288 15.49 -13.81 -22.85
C ASP A 288 16.83 -14.56 -22.97
N LYS A 289 16.80 -15.90 -22.97
CA LYS A 289 17.98 -16.77 -23.10
C LYS A 289 18.30 -17.19 -24.53
N VAL A 290 17.32 -17.12 -25.44
CA VAL A 290 17.48 -17.60 -26.81
C VAL A 290 17.38 -16.42 -27.77
N TRP A 291 18.54 -16.03 -28.30
CA TRP A 291 18.65 -15.10 -29.41
C TRP A 291 19.29 -15.79 -30.61
N PRO A 292 18.69 -15.71 -31.82
CA PRO A 292 17.42 -15.06 -32.15
C PRO A 292 16.21 -15.83 -31.59
N VAL A 293 15.09 -15.12 -31.40
CA VAL A 293 13.81 -15.75 -31.02
C VAL A 293 13.45 -16.82 -32.06
N PRO A 294 13.17 -18.08 -31.66
CA PRO A 294 12.80 -19.12 -32.61
C PRO A 294 11.62 -18.69 -33.47
N SER A 295 11.69 -19.07 -34.75
CA SER A 295 10.70 -18.76 -35.79
C SER A 295 9.26 -18.99 -35.32
N ASP A 296 9.03 -20.10 -34.60
CA ASP A 296 7.70 -20.57 -34.22
C ASP A 296 6.98 -19.62 -33.24
N PHE A 297 7.70 -18.70 -32.60
CA PHE A 297 7.15 -17.66 -31.72
C PHE A 297 6.98 -16.30 -32.38
N ILE A 298 7.47 -16.15 -33.62
CA ILE A 298 7.24 -14.97 -34.43
C ILE A 298 5.98 -15.28 -35.24
N PRO A 299 4.84 -14.61 -35.01
CA PRO A 299 3.68 -14.80 -35.85
C PRO A 299 4.05 -14.39 -37.28
N TYR A 300 4.38 -15.37 -38.10
CA TYR A 300 4.50 -15.18 -39.53
C TYR A 300 3.11 -14.83 -40.05
N ASP A 301 3.04 -13.92 -41.02
CA ASP A 301 1.84 -13.67 -41.80
C ASP A 301 0.75 -12.77 -41.20
N ILE A 302 1.01 -12.03 -40.12
CA ILE A 302 0.05 -11.02 -39.59
C ILE A 302 -0.21 -9.84 -40.54
N PHE A 303 0.69 -9.56 -41.48
CA PHE A 303 0.54 -8.45 -42.44
C PHE A 303 0.25 -8.90 -43.87
N THR A 304 0.32 -10.20 -44.15
CA THR A 304 0.12 -10.73 -45.51
C THR A 304 -1.34 -11.08 -45.77
N LYS A 305 -2.09 -11.43 -44.71
CA LYS A 305 -3.53 -11.65 -44.80
C LYS A 305 -4.26 -10.36 -44.43
N LEU A 306 -5.14 -9.90 -45.31
CA LEU A 306 -6.08 -8.81 -45.01
C LEU A 306 -6.88 -9.22 -43.77
N TYR A 307 -6.84 -8.38 -42.74
CA TYR A 307 -7.57 -8.62 -41.49
C TYR A 307 -9.07 -8.57 -41.76
N GLU A 308 -9.74 -9.72 -41.75
CA GLU A 308 -11.19 -9.82 -41.93
C GLU A 308 -11.88 -9.69 -40.56
N ASN A 309 -12.34 -8.47 -40.25
CA ASN A 309 -13.06 -8.13 -39.00
C ASN A 309 -14.27 -9.04 -38.69
N VAL A 310 -14.79 -9.76 -39.69
CA VAL A 310 -16.05 -10.52 -39.58
C VAL A 310 -15.83 -11.91 -38.97
N THR A 311 -14.65 -12.51 -39.12
CA THR A 311 -14.38 -13.88 -38.68
C THR A 311 -14.05 -14.02 -37.20
N GLU A 312 -13.63 -12.94 -36.55
CA GLU A 312 -13.31 -12.91 -35.11
C GLU A 312 -14.51 -12.51 -34.23
N LEU A 313 -15.64 -12.13 -34.83
CA LEU A 313 -16.86 -11.90 -34.07
C LEU A 313 -17.35 -13.22 -33.43
N PRO A 314 -17.80 -13.20 -32.16
CA PRO A 314 -18.32 -14.38 -31.49
C PRO A 314 -19.44 -15.00 -32.34
N LYS A 315 -19.21 -16.20 -32.88
CA LYS A 315 -20.22 -16.91 -33.65
C LYS A 315 -21.42 -17.12 -32.75
N SER A 316 -22.60 -16.66 -33.18
CA SER A 316 -23.84 -16.89 -32.45
C SER A 316 -24.05 -18.40 -32.33
N LYS A 317 -24.24 -18.88 -31.10
CA LYS A 317 -24.53 -20.29 -30.86
C LYS A 317 -25.81 -20.65 -31.64
N PRO A 318 -25.84 -21.77 -32.39
CA PRO A 318 -27.05 -22.19 -33.08
C PRO A 318 -28.16 -22.42 -32.05
N LYS A 319 -29.33 -21.83 -32.31
CA LYS A 319 -30.53 -22.03 -31.48
C LYS A 319 -30.99 -23.48 -31.65
N THR A 320 -30.87 -24.28 -30.60
CA THR A 320 -31.53 -25.58 -30.49
C THR A 320 -33.03 -25.35 -30.51
N ASN A 321 -33.71 -25.82 -31.55
CA ASN A 321 -35.18 -25.81 -31.62
C ASN A 321 -35.71 -26.76 -30.54
N GLN A 322 -36.37 -26.21 -29.51
CA GLN A 322 -37.26 -26.96 -28.65
C GLN A 322 -38.58 -27.18 -29.40
N THR A 323 -38.95 -28.43 -29.61
CA THR A 323 -40.28 -28.84 -30.04
C THR A 323 -41.10 -29.06 -28.75
N GLU A 324 -42.09 -28.19 -28.50
CA GLU A 324 -43.19 -28.44 -27.56
C GLU A 324 -44.18 -29.41 -28.23
N THR A 325 -44.68 -30.46 -27.57
CA THR A 325 -45.97 -30.54 -26.83
C THR A 325 -46.28 -32.07 -26.76
N THR A 326 -46.97 -32.71 -25.80
CA THR A 326 -48.06 -32.32 -24.88
C THR A 326 -48.34 -33.44 -23.84
N ASN A 327 -48.99 -33.07 -22.72
CA ASN A 327 -49.97 -33.81 -21.88
C ASN A 327 -49.48 -34.93 -20.93
N GLU A 328 -50.03 -35.16 -19.73
CA GLU A 328 -51.00 -34.50 -18.82
C GLU A 328 -51.04 -35.35 -17.51
N ASN A 329 -51.40 -34.71 -16.38
CA ASN A 329 -52.11 -35.21 -15.19
C ASN A 329 -51.43 -36.03 -14.08
N ASP A 330 -51.34 -35.37 -12.91
CA ASP A 330 -51.97 -35.67 -11.60
C ASP A 330 -51.89 -37.09 -10.99
N HIS A 331 -51.27 -37.20 -9.80
CA HIS A 331 -52.01 -37.40 -8.54
C HIS A 331 -51.10 -37.35 -7.28
N GLU A 332 -51.72 -36.88 -6.21
CA GLU A 332 -51.27 -36.73 -4.82
C GLU A 332 -50.95 -38.04 -4.07
N GLU A 333 -50.26 -37.87 -2.94
CA GLU A 333 -50.34 -38.57 -1.63
C GLU A 333 -48.93 -38.93 -1.10
N ASN A 334 -48.42 -38.23 -0.08
CA ASN A 334 -48.64 -38.40 1.38
C ASN A 334 -47.81 -39.54 2.01
N VAL A 335 -47.39 -39.28 3.26
CA VAL A 335 -47.01 -40.24 4.34
C VAL A 335 -45.49 -40.46 4.60
N THR A 336 -45.03 -39.70 5.61
CA THR A 336 -44.25 -40.02 6.83
C THR A 336 -43.08 -41.00 6.87
N ASP A 337 -42.12 -40.62 7.74
CA ASP A 337 -41.31 -41.43 8.67
C ASP A 337 -40.58 -42.67 8.13
N ASP A 338 -39.24 -42.70 8.22
CA ASP A 338 -38.64 -43.33 9.41
C ASP A 338 -37.12 -43.14 9.51
N LEU A 339 -36.70 -43.19 10.77
CA LEU A 339 -35.35 -43.14 11.33
C LEU A 339 -34.45 -44.34 10.97
N LEU A 340 -33.18 -44.18 11.41
CA LEU A 340 -32.21 -45.17 11.92
C LEU A 340 -30.95 -45.28 11.04
N GLN A 341 -29.83 -44.71 11.51
CA GLN A 341 -28.85 -45.31 12.43
C GLN A 341 -28.09 -46.46 11.78
N GLU A 342 -26.80 -46.26 11.56
CA GLU A 342 -25.82 -47.32 11.74
C GLU A 342 -24.55 -46.76 12.41
N THR A 343 -24.53 -46.93 13.72
CA THR A 343 -23.34 -47.11 14.57
C THR A 343 -22.69 -48.46 14.28
N VAL A 344 -21.34 -48.56 14.24
CA VAL A 344 -20.52 -49.66 14.79
C VAL A 344 -19.07 -49.12 14.96
N GLU A 345 -18.64 -48.80 16.19
CA GLU A 345 -17.66 -49.50 17.07
C GLU A 345 -16.19 -49.46 16.58
N ALA A 346 -15.28 -48.78 17.28
CA ALA A 346 -14.65 -49.05 18.59
C ALA A 346 -13.55 -50.12 18.52
N THR A 347 -12.30 -49.72 18.85
CA THR A 347 -11.37 -50.59 19.57
C THR A 347 -10.42 -49.75 20.42
N ILE A 348 -10.64 -49.83 21.72
CA ILE A 348 -9.67 -49.54 22.79
C ILE A 348 -8.72 -50.73 22.85
N ILE A 349 -7.42 -50.48 22.94
CA ILE A 349 -6.45 -51.44 23.50
C ILE A 349 -5.58 -50.65 24.48
N ASP A 350 -5.90 -50.77 25.76
CA ASP A 350 -4.95 -50.69 26.86
C ASP A 350 -4.49 -52.12 27.16
N ASP A 351 -3.19 -52.30 27.37
CA ASP A 351 -2.59 -53.02 28.52
C ASP A 351 -1.10 -53.29 28.28
N ASN A 352 -0.24 -52.44 28.86
CA ASN A 352 0.86 -52.83 29.78
C ASN A 352 1.65 -51.62 30.26
#